data_AF-A0A937PFE1-F1
#
_entry.id   AF-A0A937PFE1-F1
#
_cell.length_a   1.000
_cell.length_b   1.000
_cell.length_c   1.000
_cell.angle_alpha   90.00
_cell.angle_beta   90.00
_cell.angle_gamma   90.00
#
_symmetry.space_group_name_H-M   'P 1'
#
loop_
_entity.id
_entity.type
_entity.pdbx_description
1 polymer ?
#
loop_
_entity_poly.entity_id
_entity_poly.type
_entity_poly.pdbx_seq_one_letter_code
_entity_poly.pdbx_strand_id
1 'polypeptide(L)' 'MKVFFGYEKETVITWNEAEATAHIFTYSRSWQRHLEGKLGLHPETDNGCGGKEYQLDKRLMRLPQPKRRLSEATKQWFS' A
#
# COMPACT_ATOMS: atom_id res chain seq x y z
N MET A 1 -31.93 13.21 5.72
CA MET A 1 -31.32 12.37 4.65
C MET A 1 -29.86 12.16 4.99
N LYS A 2 -29.46 10.93 5.35
CA LYS A 2 -28.05 10.60 5.57
C LYS A 2 -27.51 10.10 4.23
N VAL A 3 -26.97 11.01 3.43
CA VAL A 3 -26.34 10.65 2.16
C VAL A 3 -25.05 9.92 2.51
N PHE A 4 -25.07 8.59 2.46
CA PHE A 4 -23.84 7.82 2.38
C PHE A 4 -23.28 8.05 0.99
N PHE A 5 -22.43 9.06 0.83
CA PHE A 5 -21.46 9.00 -0.24
C PHE A 5 -20.47 7.89 0.12
N GLY A 6 -20.86 6.65 -0.18
CA GLY A 6 -19.95 5.52 -0.24
C GLY A 6 -19.05 5.70 -1.45
N TYR A 7 -18.21 6.74 -1.46
CA TYR A 7 -17.15 6.86 -2.46
C TYR A 7 -16.32 5.58 -2.39
N GLU A 8 -16.10 4.93 -3.52
CA GLU A 8 -15.19 3.81 -3.62
C GLU A 8 -13.81 4.29 -3.13
N LYS A 9 -13.36 3.73 -2.01
CA LYS A 9 -12.06 4.07 -1.41
C LYS A 9 -11.04 3.10 -1.94
N GLU A 10 -10.31 3.52 -2.96
CA GLU A 10 -9.31 2.70 -3.59
C GLU A 10 -7.88 3.01 -3.11
N THR A 11 -6.97 2.13 -3.50
CA THR A 11 -5.54 2.35 -3.45
C THR A 11 -4.99 1.99 -4.82
N VAL A 12 -4.41 2.98 -5.50
CA VAL A 12 -3.81 2.84 -6.82
C VAL A 12 -2.31 2.91 -6.66
N ILE A 13 -1.60 1.91 -7.19
CA ILE A 13 -0.15 1.89 -7.22
C ILE A 13 0.28 1.94 -8.68
N THR A 14 0.87 3.04 -9.09
CA THR A 14 1.39 3.23 -10.45
C THR A 14 2.84 2.78 -10.47
N TRP A 15 3.15 1.81 -11.33
CA TRP A 15 4.48 1.22 -11.49
C TRP A 15 4.98 1.44 -12.92
N ASN A 16 5.55 2.60 -13.20
CA ASN A 16 6.10 2.93 -14.53
C ASN A 16 7.49 2.30 -14.71
N GLU A 17 7.67 1.31 -15.59
CA GLU A 17 8.97 0.61 -15.78
C GLU A 17 10.18 1.52 -16.03
N ALA A 18 9.97 2.69 -16.64
CA ALA A 18 11.04 3.65 -16.91
C ALA A 18 11.58 4.35 -15.65
N GLU A 19 10.82 4.34 -14.55
CA GLU A 19 11.12 5.10 -13.33
C GLU A 19 11.52 4.19 -12.17
N ALA A 20 12.41 4.67 -11.30
CA ALA A 20 12.80 3.98 -10.08
C ALA A 20 11.74 4.13 -8.95
N THR A 21 10.78 5.03 -9.11
CA THR A 21 9.80 5.41 -8.10
C THR A 21 8.43 4.87 -8.45
N ALA A 22 7.70 4.38 -7.46
CA ALA A 22 6.28 4.04 -7.55
C ALA A 22 5.46 5.17 -6.94
N HIS A 23 4.32 5.48 -7.58
CA HIS A 23 3.35 6.44 -7.06
C HIS A 23 2.20 5.69 -6.42
N ILE A 24 1.84 6.06 -5.19
CA ILE A 24 0.80 5.42 -4.42
C ILE A 24 -0.25 6.46 -4.08
N PHE A 25 -1.43 6.35 -4.68
CA PHE A 25 -2.61 7.09 -4.28
C PHE A 25 -3.49 6.23 -3.39
N THR A 26 -3.94 6.74 -2.23
CA THR A 26 -4.78 5.96 -1.32
C THR A 26 -5.70 6.81 -0.44
N TYR A 27 -6.95 6.33 -0.32
CA TYR A 27 -7.89 6.78 0.72
C TYR A 27 -7.77 5.97 2.02
N SER A 28 -6.98 4.90 2.02
CA SER A 28 -6.90 3.97 3.15
C SER A 28 -6.07 4.55 4.29
N ARG A 29 -6.69 4.73 5.45
CA ARG A 29 -6.01 5.25 6.65
C ARG A 29 -4.92 4.32 7.17
N SER A 30 -5.04 3.02 6.97
CA SER A 30 -3.99 2.06 7.36
C SER A 30 -2.74 2.23 6.49
N TRP A 31 -2.92 2.44 5.18
CA TRP A 31 -1.82 2.76 4.27
C TRP A 31 -1.19 4.10 4.62
N GLN A 32 -1.97 5.19 4.76
CA GLN A 32 -1.46 6.50 5.13
C GLN A 32 -0.62 6.45 6.42
N ARG A 33 -1.12 5.77 7.47
CA ARG A 33 -0.36 5.58 8.73
C ARG A 33 0.93 4.77 8.55
N HIS A 34 0.93 3.77 7.66
CA HIS A 34 2.12 2.98 7.39
C HIS A 34 3.16 3.82 6.62
N LEU A 35 2.74 4.46 5.53
CA LEU A 35 3.59 5.28 4.68
C LEU A 35 4.18 6.46 5.47
N GLU A 36 3.35 7.19 6.21
CA GLU A 36 3.80 8.35 6.99
C GLU A 36 4.54 7.94 8.27
N GLY A 37 3.94 7.04 9.07
CA GLY A 37 4.45 6.73 10.40
C GLY A 37 5.58 5.71 10.44
N LYS A 38 5.53 4.68 9.58
CA LYS A 38 6.55 3.62 9.58
C LYS A 38 7.65 3.85 8.55
N LEU A 39 7.29 4.40 7.39
CA LEU A 39 8.25 4.66 6.32
C LEU A 39 8.73 6.12 6.29
N GLY A 40 8.13 7.01 7.08
CA GLY A 40 8.54 8.42 7.16
C GLY A 40 8.26 9.24 5.91
N LEU A 41 7.35 8.78 5.05
CA LEU A 41 7.02 9.47 3.80
C LEU A 41 6.09 10.64 4.06
N HIS A 42 6.28 11.73 3.33
CA HIS A 42 5.34 12.84 3.28
C HIS A 42 4.48 12.72 2.03
N PRO A 43 3.17 13.03 2.11
CA PRO A 43 2.33 13.06 0.93
C PRO A 43 2.79 14.19 0.01
N GLU A 44 2.90 13.90 -1.28
CA GLU A 44 3.15 14.92 -2.31
C GLU A 44 1.91 15.76 -2.55
N THR A 45 0.75 15.10 -2.51
CA THR A 45 -0.55 15.72 -2.72
C THR A 45 -1.56 15.20 -1.71
N ASP A 46 -2.44 16.09 -1.23
CA ASP A 46 -3.66 15.75 -0.50
C ASP A 46 -4.84 16.34 -1.30
N ASN A 47 -5.79 15.49 -1.68
CA ASN A 47 -6.91 15.92 -2.50
C ASN A 47 -8.01 16.66 -1.73
N GLY A 48 -7.84 16.87 -0.42
CA GLY A 48 -8.82 17.54 0.45
C GLY A 48 -10.04 16.71 0.80
N CYS A 49 -10.20 15.54 0.18
CA CYS A 49 -11.27 14.56 0.39
C CYS A 49 -10.76 13.30 1.10
N GLY A 50 -9.55 13.34 1.64
CA GLY A 50 -8.92 12.27 2.42
C GLY A 50 -8.08 11.28 1.59
N GLY A 51 -7.94 11.50 0.29
CA GLY A 51 -7.03 10.78 -0.58
C GLY A 51 -5.67 11.47 -0.63
N LYS A 52 -4.60 10.71 -0.47
CA LYS A 52 -3.23 11.22 -0.48
C LYS A 52 -2.38 10.45 -1.48
N GLU A 53 -1.41 11.15 -2.06
CA GLU A 53 -0.44 10.59 -3.00
C GLU A 53 0.97 10.62 -2.40
N TYR A 54 1.73 9.54 -2.60
CA TYR A 54 3.07 9.36 -2.08
C TYR A 54 3.99 8.80 -3.15
N GLN A 55 5.27 9.12 -3.05
CA GLN A 55 6.33 8.48 -3.81
C GLN A 55 7.10 7.48 -2.94
N LEU A 56 7.40 6.32 -3.51
CA LEU A 56 8.18 5.27 -2.84
C LEU A 56 9.19 4.65 -3.81
N ASP A 57 10.44 4.49 -3.38
CA ASP A 57 11.43 3.73 -4.14
C ASP A 57 10.94 2.29 -4.32
N LYS A 58 10.86 1.84 -5.57
CA LYS A 58 10.38 0.51 -5.95
C LYS A 58 11.12 -0.63 -5.28
N ARG A 59 12.39 -0.45 -4.91
CA ARG A 59 13.20 -1.45 -4.21
C ARG A 59 12.64 -1.79 -2.83
N LEU A 60 11.85 -0.90 -2.24
CA LEU A 60 11.20 -1.10 -0.94
C LEU A 60 9.87 -1.86 -1.07
N MET A 61 9.30 -1.92 -2.26
CA MET A 61 8.06 -2.66 -2.53
C MET A 61 8.36 -4.07 -3.02
N ARG A 62 7.73 -5.05 -2.38
CA ARG A 62 7.74 -6.42 -2.87
C ARG A 62 6.54 -6.66 -3.75
N LEU A 63 6.76 -7.25 -4.92
CA LEU A 63 5.68 -7.77 -5.75
C LEU A 63 4.86 -8.80 -4.95
N PRO A 64 3.55 -8.93 -5.22
CA PRO A 64 2.72 -9.96 -4.62
C PRO A 64 3.39 -11.34 -4.74
N GLN A 65 3.68 -11.94 -3.60
CA GLN A 65 4.33 -13.24 -3.54
C GLN A 65 3.29 -14.35 -3.39
N PRO A 66 3.53 -15.53 -3.98
CA PRO A 66 2.66 -16.69 -3.74
C PRO A 66 2.63 -17.04 -2.25
N LYS A 67 1.50 -17.58 -1.78
CA LYS A 67 1.41 -18.09 -0.41
C LYS A 67 2.49 -19.15 -0.20
N ARG A 68 3.36 -18.93 0.79
CA ARG A 68 4.41 -19.89 1.14
C ARG A 68 3.78 -21.22 1.54
N ARG A 69 4.06 -22.29 0.80
CA ARG A 69 3.74 -23.65 1.22
C ARG A 69 4.81 -24.11 2.20
N LEU A 70 4.43 -24.44 3.44
CA LEU A 70 5.34 -25.05 4.40
C LEU A 70 5.73 -26.45 3.89
N SER A 71 7.01 -26.77 3.91
CA SER A 71 7.46 -28.13 3.67
C SER A 71 6.97 -29.05 4.79
N GLU A 72 6.84 -30.35 4.52
CA GLU A 72 6.42 -31.34 5.52
C GLU A 72 7.32 -31.32 6.76
N ALA A 73 8.63 -31.15 6.55
CA ALA A 73 9.61 -31.00 7.63
C ALA A 73 9.33 -29.78 8.55
N THR A 74 8.85 -28.66 7.99
CA THR A 74 8.48 -27.50 8.82
C THR A 74 7.18 -27.71 9.57
N LYS A 75 6.23 -28.49 9.02
CA LYS A 75 4.96 -28.80 9.71
C LYS A 75 5.17 -29.66 10.96
N GLN A 76 6.12 -30.60 10.91
CA GLN A 76 6.43 -31.49 12.04
C GLN A 76 7.04 -30.76 13.24
N TRP A 77 7.70 -29.62 13.04
CA TRP A 77 8.28 -28.82 14.13
C TRP A 77 7.25 -28.02 14.95
N PHE A 78 6.05 -27.84 14.41
CA PHE A 78 4.96 -27.10 15.05
C PHE A 78 3.79 -28.01 15.49
N SER A 79 3.97 -29.33 15.43
CA SER A 79 3.03 -30.34 15.94
C SER A 79 3.55 -30.95 17.24
#